data_AF-K5X0U1-F1
#
_entry.id   AF-K5X0U1-F1
#
_cell.length_a   1.000
_cell.length_b   1.000
_cell.length_c   1.000
_cell.angle_alpha   90.00
_cell.angle_beta   90.00
_cell.angle_gamma   90.00
#
_symmetry.space_group_name_H-M   'P 1'
#
loop_
_entity.id
_entity.type
_entity.pdbx_description
1 polymer ?
#
loop_
_entity_poly.entity_id
_entity_poly.type
_entity_poly.pdbx_seq_one_letter_code
_entity_poly.pdbx_strand_id
1 'polypeptide(L)'
;MMCKAVLVSLFWFMIATMAAPTLLEANTLLQNGEEAQALNRYFKSLKTDDHCNDGQVACLGSQTLAKCQGAAWTITLSKCSGSQNCYALPSVSSSGTRITCSSEKSAEGLFAATGAVGGIFGHPAHGSMDVVNQESLQHSSNELITPSLVNQAFAPSLVIQGDSIGYIAQDLQLL
;
A
#
# COMPACT_ATOMS: atom_id res chain seq x y z
N MET A 1 -52.00 -62.87 19.04
CA MET A 1 -51.58 -62.52 17.68
C MET A 1 -50.28 -61.71 17.78
N MET A 2 -49.19 -62.30 17.28
CA MET A 2 -47.87 -61.70 16.98
C MET A 2 -48.06 -60.53 15.98
N CYS A 3 -47.15 -59.64 15.58
CA CYS A 3 -45.69 -59.44 15.55
C CYS A 3 -45.60 -57.98 14.98
N LYS A 4 -44.75 -57.02 15.34
CA LYS A 4 -43.29 -56.97 15.14
C LYS A 4 -42.87 -55.52 15.43
N ALA A 5 -41.71 -55.35 16.07
CA ALA A 5 -40.97 -54.10 16.11
C ALA A 5 -40.44 -53.75 14.72
N VAL A 6 -40.41 -52.46 14.36
CA VAL A 6 -39.49 -51.92 13.36
C VAL A 6 -38.94 -50.59 13.87
N LEU A 7 -37.73 -50.69 14.41
CA LEU A 7 -36.76 -49.62 14.55
C LEU A 7 -36.24 -49.25 13.15
N VAL A 8 -36.34 -47.98 12.72
CA VAL A 8 -35.41 -47.42 11.74
C VAL A 8 -35.02 -46.01 12.19
N SER A 9 -33.80 -45.96 12.71
CA SER A 9 -33.02 -44.78 13.06
C SER A 9 -32.79 -43.91 11.82
N LEU A 10 -33.32 -42.69 11.83
CA LEU A 10 -32.91 -41.62 10.91
C LEU A 10 -31.91 -40.74 11.62
N PHE A 11 -30.71 -41.29 11.85
CA PHE A 11 -29.51 -40.49 12.07
C PHE A 11 -29.23 -39.75 10.76
N TRP A 12 -29.71 -38.50 10.69
CA TRP A 12 -29.28 -37.58 9.64
C TRP A 12 -27.79 -37.32 9.89
N PHE A 13 -26.95 -37.96 9.07
CA PHE A 13 -25.53 -37.65 9.01
C PHE A 13 -25.41 -36.15 8.68
N MET A 14 -25.12 -35.35 9.71
CA MET A 14 -24.57 -34.01 9.54
C MET A 14 -23.22 -34.17 8.84
N ILE A 15 -23.21 -34.05 7.51
CA ILE A 15 -21.99 -33.96 6.73
C ILE A 15 -21.40 -32.59 7.06
N ALA A 16 -20.41 -32.55 7.94
CA ALA A 16 -19.61 -31.35 8.19
C ALA A 16 -18.77 -31.07 6.94
N THR A 17 -19.27 -30.22 6.05
CA THR A 17 -18.49 -29.74 4.90
C THR A 17 -17.44 -28.76 5.41
N MET A 18 -16.18 -29.18 5.44
CA MET A 18 -15.06 -28.31 5.75
C MET A 18 -14.70 -27.55 4.46
N ALA A 19 -15.18 -26.32 4.31
CA ALA A 19 -14.70 -25.44 3.25
C ALA A 19 -13.26 -25.02 3.61
N ALA A 20 -12.30 -25.36 2.75
CA ALA A 20 -10.94 -24.85 2.90
C ALA A 20 -10.98 -23.31 2.80
N PRO A 21 -10.21 -22.59 3.62
CA PRO A 21 -10.12 -21.14 3.49
C PRO A 21 -9.58 -20.81 2.10
N THR A 22 -10.35 -20.05 1.32
CA THR A 22 -9.90 -19.54 0.03
C THR A 22 -8.85 -18.49 0.29
N LEU A 23 -7.62 -18.73 -0.17
CA LEU A 23 -6.62 -17.68 -0.24
C LEU A 23 -7.11 -16.63 -1.24
N LEU A 24 -7.00 -15.36 -0.86
CA LEU A 24 -7.33 -14.27 -1.77
C LEU A 24 -6.25 -14.19 -2.86
N GLU A 25 -6.67 -14.13 -4.12
CA GLU A 25 -5.76 -14.04 -5.26
C GLU A 25 -4.83 -12.82 -5.15
N ALA A 26 -3.55 -12.98 -5.51
CA ALA A 26 -2.55 -11.91 -5.41
C ALA A 26 -2.95 -10.65 -6.18
N ASN A 27 -3.57 -10.81 -7.35
CA ASN A 27 -4.12 -9.70 -8.13
C ASN A 27 -5.21 -8.94 -7.38
N THR A 28 -6.06 -9.65 -6.64
CA THR A 28 -7.14 -9.03 -5.85
C THR A 28 -6.56 -8.27 -4.65
N LEU A 29 -5.54 -8.84 -3.99
CA LEU A 29 -4.82 -8.13 -2.94
C LEU A 29 -4.22 -6.82 -3.47
N LEU A 30 -3.48 -6.88 -4.58
CA LEU A 30 -2.89 -5.70 -5.20
C LEU A 30 -3.95 -4.65 -5.55
N GLN A 31 -5.05 -5.06 -6.19
CA GLN A 31 -6.17 -4.18 -6.52
C GLN A 31 -6.76 -3.49 -5.28
N ASN A 32 -6.97 -4.23 -4.18
CA ASN A 32 -7.46 -3.65 -2.93
C ASN A 32 -6.49 -2.59 -2.39
N GLY A 33 -5.18 -2.83 -2.50
CA GLY A 33 -4.13 -1.90 -2.12
C GLY A 33 -4.21 -0.59 -2.92
N GLU A 34 -4.25 -0.69 -4.25
CA GLU A 34 -4.29 0.47 -5.14
C GLU A 34 -5.59 1.28 -4.98
N GLU A 35 -6.74 0.61 -4.80
CA GLU A 35 -8.02 1.26 -4.50
C GLU A 35 -7.98 2.01 -3.17
N ALA A 36 -7.42 1.40 -2.12
CA ALA A 36 -7.29 2.03 -0.82
C ALA A 36 -6.36 3.26 -0.89
N GLN A 37 -5.27 3.18 -1.66
CA GLN A 37 -4.40 4.34 -1.91
C GLN A 37 -5.14 5.47 -2.63
N ALA A 38 -5.95 5.14 -3.64
CA ALA A 38 -6.76 6.12 -4.36
C ALA A 38 -7.78 6.80 -3.44
N LEU A 39 -8.47 6.03 -2.59
CA LEU A 39 -9.39 6.57 -1.59
C LEU A 39 -8.68 7.48 -0.59
N ASN A 40 -7.50 7.10 -0.09
CA ASN A 40 -6.73 7.93 0.83
C ASN A 40 -6.27 9.26 0.19
N ARG A 41 -5.93 9.24 -1.11
CA ARG A 41 -5.65 10.48 -1.86
C ARG A 41 -6.89 11.34 -1.99
N TYR A 42 -8.04 10.74 -2.31
CA TYR A 42 -9.32 11.45 -2.39
C TYR A 42 -9.71 12.10 -1.05
N PHE A 43 -9.54 11.38 0.07
CA PHE A 43 -9.83 11.90 1.40
C PHE A 43 -8.93 13.08 1.81
N LYS A 44 -7.70 13.18 1.29
CA LYS A 44 -6.85 14.36 1.49
C LYS A 44 -7.41 15.62 0.84
N SER A 45 -8.16 15.48 -0.26
CA SER A 45 -8.81 16.61 -0.94
C SER A 45 -10.22 16.92 -0.41
N LEU A 46 -10.83 15.98 0.32
CA LEU A 46 -12.21 16.04 0.76
C LEU A 46 -12.39 17.05 1.91
N LYS A 47 -13.43 17.87 1.80
CA LYS A 47 -13.82 18.88 2.78
C LYS A 47 -15.19 18.56 3.38
N THR A 48 -15.47 19.17 4.52
CA THR A 48 -16.74 18.99 5.24
C THR A 48 -17.96 19.49 4.46
N ASP A 49 -17.78 20.49 3.60
CA ASP A 49 -18.82 21.11 2.77
C ASP A 49 -19.00 20.43 1.41
N ASP A 50 -18.16 19.44 1.07
CA ASP A 50 -18.33 18.67 -0.15
C ASP A 50 -19.60 17.82 -0.09
N HIS A 51 -20.32 17.76 -1.21
CA HIS A 51 -21.47 16.86 -1.35
C HIS A 51 -21.04 15.40 -1.35
N CYS A 52 -21.89 14.56 -0.79
CA CYS A 52 -21.66 13.12 -0.70
C CYS A 52 -22.97 12.36 -0.96
N ASN A 53 -22.88 11.06 -1.22
CA ASN A 53 -24.05 10.20 -1.34
C ASN A 53 -24.40 9.59 0.02
N ASP A 54 -25.69 9.55 0.35
CA ASP A 54 -26.17 9.05 1.63
C ASP A 54 -25.59 7.67 1.96
N GLY A 55 -25.13 7.50 3.20
CA GLY A 55 -24.53 6.26 3.67
C GLY A 55 -23.03 6.10 3.38
N GLN A 56 -22.42 6.94 2.54
CA GLN A 56 -20.97 6.91 2.31
C GLN A 56 -20.20 7.17 3.61
N VAL A 57 -19.04 6.54 3.74
CA VAL A 57 -18.09 6.77 4.83
C VAL A 57 -16.82 7.36 4.22
N ALA A 58 -16.19 8.30 4.93
CA ALA A 58 -14.93 8.90 4.49
C ALA A 58 -14.07 9.34 5.68
N CYS A 59 -12.80 9.57 5.39
CA CYS A 59 -11.91 10.30 6.29
C CYS A 59 -11.98 11.79 5.98
N LEU A 60 -12.39 12.59 6.97
CA LEU A 60 -12.32 14.04 6.90
C LEU A 60 -11.12 14.54 7.71
N GLY A 61 -10.08 14.97 7.00
CA GLY A 61 -8.77 15.18 7.61
C GLY A 61 -8.17 13.86 8.14
N SER A 62 -7.23 13.97 9.08
CA SER A 62 -6.46 12.81 9.55
C SER A 62 -7.17 11.96 10.62
N GLN A 63 -8.06 12.54 11.43
CA GLN A 63 -8.59 11.85 12.62
C GLN A 63 -10.11 11.66 12.62
N THR A 64 -10.83 12.13 11.61
CA THR A 64 -12.29 12.11 11.64
C THR A 64 -12.83 11.06 10.70
N LEU A 65 -13.59 10.11 11.24
CA LEU A 65 -14.41 9.19 10.46
C LEU A 65 -15.79 9.81 10.31
N ALA A 66 -16.19 10.12 9.09
CA ALA A 66 -17.44 10.79 8.78
C ALA A 66 -18.38 9.85 8.03
N LYS A 67 -19.69 10.03 8.23
CA LYS A 67 -20.73 9.38 7.44
C LYS A 67 -21.55 10.44 6.73
N CYS A 68 -21.81 10.26 5.46
CA CYS A 68 -22.73 11.09 4.72
C CYS A 68 -24.17 10.82 5.17
N GLN A 69 -24.89 11.87 5.55
CA GLN A 69 -26.32 11.83 5.83
C GLN A 69 -27.01 12.97 5.08
N GLY A 70 -27.99 12.65 4.24
CA GLY A 70 -28.76 13.67 3.51
C GLY A 70 -27.89 14.59 2.64
N ALA A 71 -26.88 14.02 1.99
CA ALA A 71 -25.91 14.70 1.12
C ALA A 71 -24.88 15.63 1.79
N ALA A 72 -24.76 15.58 3.12
CA ALA A 72 -23.73 16.30 3.86
C ALA A 72 -22.91 15.34 4.75
N TRP A 73 -21.63 15.65 4.93
CA TRP A 73 -20.78 14.89 5.84
C TRP A 73 -21.14 15.17 7.30
N THR A 74 -21.46 14.11 8.04
CA THR A 74 -21.72 14.19 9.48
C THR A 74 -20.62 13.48 10.25
N ILE A 75 -20.14 14.12 11.32
CA ILE A 75 -19.10 13.56 12.22
C ILE A 75 -19.79 12.64 13.25
N THR A 76 -20.66 11.74 12.80
CA THR A 76 -21.45 10.88 13.69
C THR A 76 -20.76 9.56 14.01
N LEU A 77 -19.73 9.16 13.25
CA LEU A 77 -19.03 7.89 13.44
C LEU A 77 -17.92 7.93 14.49
N SER A 78 -17.45 9.12 14.91
CA SER A 78 -16.41 9.43 15.91
C SER A 78 -15.06 9.89 15.36
N LYS A 79 -14.25 10.48 16.25
CA LYS A 79 -12.82 10.75 16.01
C LYS A 79 -11.99 9.55 16.42
N CYS A 80 -10.94 9.28 15.66
CA CYS A 80 -9.93 8.29 16.01
C CYS A 80 -9.27 8.64 17.35
N SER A 81 -8.99 7.61 18.16
CA SER A 81 -8.43 7.78 19.50
C SER A 81 -6.90 7.80 19.49
N GLY A 82 -6.32 8.54 20.44
CA GLY A 82 -4.86 8.58 20.63
C GLY A 82 -4.10 9.02 19.37
N SER A 83 -3.11 8.22 18.97
CA SER A 83 -2.28 8.43 17.78
C SER A 83 -2.80 7.74 16.52
N GLN A 84 -4.07 7.28 16.52
CA GLN A 84 -4.68 6.70 15.33
C GLN A 84 -5.14 7.79 14.37
N ASN A 85 -5.09 7.45 13.09
CA ASN A 85 -5.61 8.24 11.99
C ASN A 85 -6.65 7.43 11.22
N CYS A 86 -7.55 8.13 10.54
CA CYS A 86 -8.51 7.55 9.63
C CYS A 86 -7.84 7.23 8.31
N TYR A 87 -7.98 5.98 7.86
CA TYR A 87 -7.50 5.53 6.55
C TYR A 87 -8.55 4.65 5.87
N ALA A 88 -8.59 4.68 4.54
CA ALA A 88 -9.00 3.53 3.76
C ALA A 88 -7.86 2.49 3.80
N LEU A 89 -8.17 1.30 4.30
CA LEU A 89 -7.25 0.17 4.39
C LEU A 89 -7.68 -0.91 3.39
N PRO A 90 -6.73 -1.58 2.72
CA PRO A 90 -7.07 -2.71 1.87
C PRO A 90 -7.60 -3.88 2.71
N SER A 91 -8.57 -4.62 2.17
CA SER A 91 -8.92 -5.92 2.74
C SER A 91 -7.89 -6.95 2.32
N VAL A 92 -7.42 -7.78 3.26
CA VAL A 92 -6.48 -8.88 3.02
C VAL A 92 -7.14 -10.25 3.05
N SER A 93 -8.44 -10.29 3.33
CA SER A 93 -9.24 -11.52 3.45
C SER A 93 -10.46 -11.55 2.54
N SER A 94 -10.77 -10.44 1.87
CA SER A 94 -11.85 -10.32 0.90
C SER A 94 -11.51 -9.26 -0.16
N SER A 95 -12.28 -9.16 -1.23
CA SER A 95 -12.19 -8.03 -2.16
C SER A 95 -12.63 -6.71 -1.49
N GLY A 96 -12.03 -5.61 -1.92
CA GLY A 96 -12.37 -4.24 -1.55
C GLY A 96 -11.54 -3.64 -0.41
N THR A 97 -12.06 -2.56 0.15
CA THR A 97 -11.39 -1.73 1.15
C THR A 97 -12.29 -1.48 2.36
N ARG A 98 -11.69 -1.02 3.47
CA ARG A 98 -12.42 -0.64 4.69
C ARG A 98 -11.89 0.68 5.21
N ILE A 99 -12.80 1.57 5.58
CA ILE A 99 -12.45 2.87 6.16
C ILE A 99 -12.53 2.74 7.68
N THR A 100 -11.42 2.96 8.38
CA THR A 100 -11.34 2.80 9.84
C THR A 100 -10.17 3.58 10.43
N CYS A 101 -10.20 3.76 11.75
CA CYS A 101 -9.06 4.25 12.50
C CYS A 101 -7.97 3.17 12.63
N SER A 102 -6.73 3.55 12.38
CA SER A 102 -5.54 2.71 12.55
C SER A 102 -4.32 3.55 12.89
N SER A 103 -3.29 2.94 13.47
CA SER A 103 -1.97 3.58 13.49
C SER A 103 -1.39 3.59 12.07
N GLU A 104 -0.48 4.52 11.80
CA GLU A 104 0.25 4.62 10.54
C GLU A 104 1.04 3.34 10.26
N LYS A 105 1.81 2.85 11.24
CA LYS A 105 2.58 1.61 11.12
C LYS A 105 1.72 0.39 10.77
N SER A 106 0.54 0.25 11.38
CA SER A 106 -0.38 -0.85 11.05
C SER A 106 -0.97 -0.70 9.65
N ALA A 107 -1.28 0.53 9.24
CA ALA A 107 -1.77 0.82 7.90
C ALA A 107 -0.71 0.46 6.85
N GLU A 108 0.53 0.95 7.00
CA GLU A 108 1.66 0.62 6.12
C GLU A 108 1.88 -0.89 5.99
N GLY A 109 1.80 -1.63 7.10
CA GLY A 109 1.92 -3.09 7.07
C GLY A 109 0.83 -3.77 6.22
N LEU A 110 -0.41 -3.28 6.28
CA LEU A 110 -1.50 -3.79 5.44
C LEU A 110 -1.29 -3.46 3.97
N PHE A 111 -0.82 -2.26 3.63
CA PHE A 111 -0.48 -1.92 2.24
C PHE A 111 0.67 -2.78 1.72
N ALA A 112 1.74 -2.97 2.51
CA ALA A 112 2.86 -3.83 2.12
C ALA A 112 2.41 -5.28 1.88
N ALA A 113 1.47 -5.80 2.68
CA ALA A 113 0.94 -7.16 2.52
C ALA A 113 0.16 -7.36 1.21
N THR A 114 -0.32 -6.29 0.58
CA THR A 114 -0.99 -6.37 -0.74
C THR A 114 -0.05 -6.43 -1.93
N GLY A 115 1.23 -6.07 -1.74
CA GLY A 115 2.16 -5.83 -2.85
C GLY A 115 2.05 -4.45 -3.48
N ALA A 116 1.12 -3.60 -3.04
CA ALA A 116 1.04 -2.21 -3.47
C ALA A 116 2.27 -1.41 -3.02
N VAL A 117 2.79 -0.55 -3.89
CA VAL A 117 4.00 0.25 -3.68
C VAL A 117 3.67 1.73 -3.40
N GLY A 118 4.58 2.46 -2.75
CA GLY A 118 4.40 3.88 -2.43
C GLY A 118 3.63 4.16 -1.13
N GLY A 119 3.48 3.16 -0.25
CA GLY A 119 2.88 3.32 1.08
C GLY A 119 1.37 3.58 1.05
N ILE A 120 0.85 4.27 2.09
CA ILE A 120 -0.59 4.51 2.30
C ILE A 120 -1.26 5.31 1.16
N PHE A 121 -0.49 6.18 0.51
CA PHE A 121 -1.00 7.08 -0.53
C PHE A 121 -0.57 6.70 -1.93
N GLY A 122 0.20 5.62 -2.09
CA GLY A 122 0.85 5.25 -3.34
C GLY A 122 1.81 6.31 -3.85
N HIS A 123 2.32 6.12 -5.06
CA HIS A 123 3.01 7.18 -5.75
C HIS A 123 2.02 8.30 -6.10
N PRO A 124 2.41 9.59 -6.01
CA PRO A 124 1.65 10.61 -6.72
C PRO A 124 1.55 10.15 -8.17
N ALA A 125 0.36 10.24 -8.76
CA ALA A 125 0.15 9.91 -10.16
C ALA A 125 0.92 10.93 -11.02
N HIS A 126 2.23 10.74 -11.14
CA HIS A 126 2.95 11.19 -12.31
C HIS A 126 2.41 10.33 -13.45
N GLY A 127 1.80 11.02 -14.42
CA GLY A 127 1.07 10.40 -15.52
C GLY A 127 1.81 9.21 -16.10
N SER A 128 1.01 8.19 -16.45
CA SER A 128 1.29 7.11 -17.40
C SER A 128 2.76 6.91 -17.73
N MET A 129 3.32 5.77 -17.29
CA MET A 129 4.50 5.19 -17.92
C MET A 129 4.18 4.96 -19.40
N ASP A 130 4.50 5.96 -20.24
CA ASP A 130 4.72 5.71 -21.65
C ASP A 130 6.01 4.89 -21.74
N VAL A 131 5.81 3.59 -21.96
CA VAL A 131 6.84 2.67 -22.41
C VAL A 131 7.32 3.16 -23.79
N VAL A 132 8.32 4.05 -23.81
CA VAL A 132 9.13 4.28 -25.01
C VAL A 132 10.34 3.36 -24.91
N ASN A 133 10.34 2.41 -25.83
CA ASN A 133 11.41 1.46 -26.06
C ASN A 133 12.73 2.18 -26.39
N GLN A 134 13.82 1.62 -25.86
CA GLN A 134 15.22 2.02 -26.06
C GLN A 134 15.59 2.35 -27.51
N GLU A 135 16.47 3.32 -27.71
CA GLU A 135 17.62 3.19 -28.59
C GLU A 135 18.72 4.23 -28.24
N SER A 136 19.92 3.72 -27.96
CA SER A 136 21.25 4.28 -28.28
C SER A 136 21.46 5.80 -28.09
N LEU A 137 22.44 6.26 -27.30
CA LEU A 137 23.85 6.27 -27.71
C LEU A 137 24.74 6.53 -26.48
N GLN A 138 25.56 5.53 -26.14
CA GLN A 138 26.84 5.77 -25.48
C GLN A 138 27.86 6.19 -26.55
N HIS A 139 28.88 6.92 -26.09
CA HIS A 139 30.26 6.96 -26.58
C HIS A 139 30.72 8.22 -27.34
N SER A 140 31.48 9.05 -26.60
CA SER A 140 32.87 9.44 -26.91
C SER A 140 33.15 10.30 -28.15
N SER A 141 33.75 11.48 -27.93
CA SER A 141 35.08 11.79 -28.51
C SER A 141 35.74 13.01 -27.84
N ASN A 142 37.06 12.92 -27.78
CA ASN A 142 38.06 13.80 -27.19
C ASN A 142 38.18 15.22 -27.80
N GLU A 143 38.71 16.11 -26.94
CA GLU A 143 39.66 17.24 -27.13
C GLU A 143 39.78 18.00 -28.47
N LEU A 144 39.86 19.35 -28.33
CA LEU A 144 40.96 20.12 -28.93
C LEU A 144 41.27 21.41 -28.14
N ILE A 145 42.56 21.60 -27.81
CA ILE A 145 43.15 22.70 -27.02
C ILE A 145 43.62 23.85 -27.95
N THR A 146 43.64 25.10 -27.45
CA THR A 146 44.76 26.11 -27.42
C THR A 146 44.25 27.58 -27.42
N PRO A 147 45.07 28.63 -27.13
CA PRO A 147 45.56 29.02 -25.78
C PRO A 147 45.57 30.56 -25.49
N SER A 148 45.59 31.00 -24.21
CA SER A 148 46.31 32.19 -23.66
C SER A 148 45.83 32.55 -22.24
N LEU A 149 46.66 32.38 -21.18
CA LEU A 149 47.46 33.40 -20.47
C LEU A 149 46.58 34.33 -19.57
N VAL A 150 46.68 34.51 -18.24
CA VAL A 150 47.79 34.52 -17.24
C VAL A 150 47.21 34.54 -15.78
N ASN A 151 48.04 34.11 -14.81
CA ASN A 151 48.03 34.25 -13.32
C ASN A 151 47.34 33.13 -12.51
N GLN A 152 48.03 32.07 -12.07
CA GLN A 152 49.08 31.93 -11.02
C GLN A 152 48.65 32.31 -9.59
N ALA A 153 48.54 31.30 -8.71
CA ALA A 153 49.04 31.32 -7.33
C ALA A 153 48.74 30.01 -6.53
N PHE A 154 49.79 29.19 -6.36
CA PHE A 154 50.17 28.38 -5.18
C PHE A 154 49.25 27.26 -4.60
N ALA A 155 49.46 26.01 -5.07
CA ALA A 155 49.90 24.76 -4.37
C ALA A 155 49.32 24.30 -2.99
N PRO A 156 49.55 23.04 -2.54
CA PRO A 156 49.20 21.75 -3.18
C PRO A 156 48.66 20.66 -2.20
N SER A 157 48.10 19.59 -2.80
CA SER A 157 48.11 18.18 -2.36
C SER A 157 47.37 17.72 -1.09
N LEU A 158 46.36 16.86 -1.26
CA LEU A 158 46.55 15.41 -1.11
C LEU A 158 45.38 14.63 -1.74
N VAL A 159 45.74 13.79 -2.70
CA VAL A 159 44.91 12.75 -3.31
C VAL A 159 45.05 11.48 -2.46
N ILE A 160 43.95 10.80 -2.15
CA ILE A 160 43.91 9.33 -2.08
C ILE A 160 42.65 8.87 -2.83
N GLN A 161 42.90 8.00 -3.81
CA GLN A 161 41.95 7.34 -4.70
C GLN A 161 41.28 6.13 -4.01
N GLY A 162 40.07 5.82 -4.49
CA GLY A 162 39.56 4.46 -4.70
C GLY A 162 39.13 3.68 -3.45
N ASP A 163 38.26 2.67 -3.53
CA ASP A 163 37.36 2.20 -4.56
C ASP A 163 36.42 1.20 -3.85
N SER A 164 35.18 1.10 -4.31
CA SER A 164 34.31 -0.09 -4.31
C SER A 164 33.96 -0.91 -3.03
N ILE A 165 32.64 -0.96 -2.80
CA ILE A 165 31.76 -2.13 -2.56
C ILE A 165 32.25 -3.23 -1.60
N GLY A 166 31.52 -3.39 -0.48
CA GLY A 166 31.52 -4.60 0.34
C GLY A 166 30.15 -4.86 0.95
N TYR A 167 29.38 -5.75 0.32
CA TYR A 167 28.22 -6.41 0.91
C TYR A 167 28.65 -7.18 2.16
N ILE A 168 28.01 -6.92 3.30
CA ILE A 168 28.11 -7.81 4.46
C ILE A 168 26.88 -8.74 4.48
N ALA A 169 27.06 -9.91 3.87
CA ALA A 169 26.36 -11.12 4.27
C ALA A 169 27.38 -11.97 5.03
N GLN A 170 27.11 -12.26 6.30
CA GLN A 170 27.81 -13.31 7.03
C GLN A 170 26.86 -13.96 8.02
N ASP A 171 26.34 -15.09 7.53
CA ASP A 171 25.81 -16.21 8.28
C ASP A 171 26.99 -16.98 8.94
N LEU A 172 26.68 -17.62 10.07
CA LEU A 172 27.28 -18.83 10.63
C LEU A 172 28.55 -18.75 11.50
N GLN A 173 28.38 -19.06 12.79
CA GLN A 173 28.95 -20.25 13.47
C GLN A 173 28.54 -20.22 14.97
N LEU A 174 27.65 -21.10 15.44
CA LEU A 174 27.93 -22.44 15.99
C LEU A 174 28.93 -22.41 17.17
N LEU A 175 28.38 -22.29 18.39
CA LEU A 175 28.70 -23.06 19.60
C LEU A 175 27.48 -23.06 20.52
#